data_AF-A0A5M3Z784-F1
#
_entry.id   AF-A0A5M3Z784-F1
#
_cell.length_a   1.000
_cell.length_b   1.000
_cell.length_c   1.000
_cell.angle_alpha   90.00
_cell.angle_beta   90.00
_cell.angle_gamma   90.00
#
_symmetry.space_group_name_H-M   'P 1'
#
loop_
_entity.id
_entity.type
_entity.pdbx_description
1 polymer ?
#
loop_
_entity_poly.entity_id
_entity_poly.type
_entity_poly.pdbx_seq_one_letter_code
_entity_poly.pdbx_strand_id
1 'polypeptide(L)'
;MKILSRPWLLSSFRGPVSRLRYGQLFRKIHSDGIQWLTTISEYHCDPHTKKYLPWGFLVYRCTYRDDKAWQRMVQYIQDRAQSWLESELRTDLIPCHEPVFLNDKTKFDGATSHDVRDHFDILAQAQTSQINHPSWFKYAARYPFCVFVDEICLESLVHMEDDPVVKVLCRGSGYLPPEERNYQVHPEWEDGATDDPDEYVGWIYVRAGEYVWWYDWLCEDWQWPDMYNRPPILLFQDQDKWPGFWRKMQKRNS
;
A
#
# COMPACT_ATOMS: atom_id res chain seq x y z
N MET A 1 25.66 -23.14 -16.91
CA MET A 1 24.45 -22.56 -16.30
C MET A 1 24.55 -22.74 -14.79
N LYS A 2 24.95 -21.68 -14.09
CA LYS A 2 25.10 -21.65 -12.63
C LYS A 2 24.08 -20.64 -12.09
N ILE A 3 23.14 -21.13 -11.30
CA ILE A 3 22.29 -20.32 -10.44
C ILE A 3 23.22 -19.77 -9.35
N LEU A 4 23.47 -18.46 -9.37
CA LEU A 4 24.21 -17.80 -8.30
C LEU A 4 23.24 -17.51 -7.15
N SER A 5 23.19 -18.45 -6.23
CA SER A 5 22.86 -18.19 -4.83
C SER A 5 23.79 -17.10 -4.28
N ARG A 6 23.25 -16.02 -3.75
CA ARG A 6 24.02 -15.06 -2.93
C ARG A 6 23.56 -15.14 -1.46
N PRO A 7 24.39 -15.73 -0.59
CA PRO A 7 24.20 -15.72 0.85
C PRO A 7 24.82 -14.46 1.48
N TRP A 8 24.38 -14.14 2.70
CA TRP A 8 24.90 -13.14 3.65
C TRP A 8 24.37 -11.69 3.53
N LEU A 9 23.31 -11.41 4.30
CA LEU A 9 23.23 -10.30 5.28
C LEU A 9 22.07 -10.54 6.29
N LEU A 10 21.94 -11.79 6.76
CA LEU A 10 21.13 -12.14 7.93
C LEU A 10 22.03 -12.22 9.17
N SER A 11 22.51 -11.08 9.67
CA SER A 11 22.94 -10.99 11.07
C SER A 11 23.17 -9.52 11.45
N SER A 12 22.13 -8.84 11.94
CA SER A 12 22.27 -7.85 13.03
C SER A 12 20.98 -7.09 13.39
N PHE A 13 19.80 -7.70 13.32
CA PHE A 13 18.65 -7.20 14.10
C PHE A 13 17.77 -8.36 14.57
N ARG A 14 18.27 -9.10 15.57
CA ARG A 14 17.43 -9.93 16.45
C ARG A 14 17.36 -9.26 17.81
N GLY A 15 16.30 -8.51 18.03
CA GLY A 15 15.90 -7.94 19.29
C GLY A 15 14.46 -7.45 19.16
N PRO A 16 13.61 -7.54 20.21
CA PRO A 16 12.24 -7.09 20.12
C PRO A 16 12.26 -5.61 19.74
N VAL A 17 11.55 -5.25 18.67
CA VAL A 17 11.37 -3.87 18.24
C VAL A 17 10.72 -3.14 19.40
N SER A 18 11.55 -2.49 20.20
CA SER A 18 11.15 -1.76 21.38
C SER A 18 10.39 -0.52 20.91
N ARG A 19 9.08 -0.54 21.16
CA ARG A 19 8.14 0.59 21.18
C ARG A 19 8.76 1.95 20.86
N LEU A 20 9.04 2.22 19.59
CA LEU A 20 9.16 3.58 19.10
C LEU A 20 7.73 4.04 18.89
N ARG A 21 7.27 5.00 19.70
CA ARG A 21 5.99 5.68 19.44
C ARG A 21 6.08 6.25 18.02
N TYR A 22 5.01 6.16 17.23
CA TYR A 22 4.95 6.68 15.85
C TYR A 22 5.63 8.06 15.72
N GLY A 23 5.29 9.00 16.60
CA GLY A 23 5.91 10.33 16.60
C GLY A 23 7.38 10.40 17.04
N GLN A 24 7.99 9.33 17.54
CA GLN A 24 9.43 9.19 17.79
C GLN A 24 10.16 8.57 16.60
N LEU A 25 9.56 7.61 15.88
CA LEU A 25 10.10 7.14 14.60
C LEU A 25 10.02 8.25 13.55
N PHE A 26 8.88 8.93 13.45
CA PHE A 26 8.71 10.11 12.60
C PHE A 26 9.73 11.21 12.93
N ARG A 27 9.94 11.50 14.23
CA ARG A 27 10.95 12.48 14.68
C ARG A 27 12.39 12.01 14.46
N LYS A 28 12.67 10.71 14.59
CA LYS A 28 14.00 10.14 14.40
C LYS A 28 14.38 10.13 12.91
N ILE A 29 13.45 9.75 12.03
CA ILE A 29 13.64 9.85 10.58
C ILE A 29 13.81 11.31 10.16
N HIS A 30 13.05 12.24 10.77
CA HIS A 30 13.21 13.67 10.53
C HIS A 30 14.55 14.23 11.05
N SER A 31 15.08 13.71 12.17
CA SER A 31 16.38 14.14 12.72
C SER A 31 17.58 13.59 11.94
N ASP A 32 17.40 12.46 11.25
CA ASP A 32 18.47 11.80 10.48
C ASP A 32 18.65 12.41 9.07
N GLY A 33 17.89 13.45 8.72
CA GLY A 33 18.11 14.24 7.50
C GLY A 33 17.67 13.55 6.21
N ILE A 34 16.82 12.53 6.27
CA ILE A 34 16.15 11.98 5.07
C ILE A 34 15.24 13.08 4.53
N GLN A 35 15.61 13.62 3.38
CA GLN A 35 14.84 14.65 2.70
C GLN A 35 13.63 13.95 2.05
N TRP A 36 12.45 14.13 2.65
CA TRP A 36 11.22 13.52 2.14
C TRP A 36 10.96 13.90 0.67
N LEU A 37 10.36 13.00 -0.10
CA LEU A 37 9.97 13.22 -1.51
C LEU A 37 11.15 13.33 -2.47
N THR A 38 12.39 13.05 -2.05
CA THR A 38 13.53 12.90 -2.98
C THR A 38 13.27 11.73 -3.91
N THR A 39 12.72 10.63 -3.41
CA THR A 39 12.56 9.40 -4.18
C THR A 39 11.51 9.57 -5.27
N ILE A 40 10.33 10.17 -5.00
CA ILE A 40 9.38 10.52 -6.07
C ILE A 40 10.06 11.42 -7.12
N SER A 41 10.86 12.38 -6.68
CA SER A 41 11.51 13.32 -7.60
C SER A 41 12.56 12.62 -8.46
N GLU A 42 13.36 11.75 -7.87
CA GLU A 42 14.40 10.98 -8.55
C GLU A 42 13.80 9.93 -9.49
N TYR A 43 12.74 9.25 -9.06
CA TYR A 43 12.07 8.17 -9.78
C TYR A 43 10.95 8.63 -10.71
N HIS A 44 10.64 9.92 -10.76
CA HIS A 44 9.69 10.47 -11.74
C HIS A 44 10.22 11.67 -12.52
N CYS A 45 11.35 12.26 -12.17
CA CYS A 45 11.98 13.28 -13.03
C CYS A 45 12.78 12.61 -14.13
N ASP A 46 12.36 12.79 -15.39
CA ASP A 46 13.15 12.37 -16.52
C ASP A 46 14.49 13.13 -16.51
N PRO A 47 15.64 12.44 -16.43
CA PRO A 47 16.92 13.09 -16.17
C PRO A 47 17.40 13.93 -17.35
N HIS A 48 16.87 13.67 -18.56
CA HIS A 48 17.24 14.34 -19.80
C HIS A 48 16.33 15.54 -20.09
N THR A 49 15.02 15.39 -19.87
CA THR A 49 14.04 16.44 -20.17
C THR A 49 13.69 17.29 -18.94
N LYS A 50 14.08 16.85 -17.74
CA LYS A 50 13.73 17.44 -16.44
C LYS A 50 12.23 17.57 -16.22
N LYS A 51 11.43 16.78 -16.94
CA LYS A 51 9.98 16.72 -16.79
C LYS A 51 9.61 15.63 -15.80
N TYR A 52 8.67 15.93 -14.92
CA TYR A 52 8.06 14.92 -14.06
C TYR A 52 7.09 14.06 -14.87
N LEU A 53 7.24 12.75 -14.73
CA LEU A 53 6.33 11.74 -15.22
C LEU A 53 5.17 11.56 -14.23
N PRO A 54 4.00 11.10 -14.68
CA PRO A 54 2.89 10.83 -13.81
C PRO A 54 3.28 9.88 -12.67
N TRP A 55 2.81 10.19 -11.45
CA TRP A 55 3.02 9.39 -10.26
C TRP A 55 1.71 9.21 -9.49
N GLY A 56 1.69 8.27 -8.56
CA GLY A 56 0.51 7.87 -7.79
C GLY A 56 0.11 6.42 -8.08
N PHE A 57 -0.65 5.82 -7.18
CA PHE A 57 -1.05 4.42 -7.28
C PHE A 57 -2.19 4.20 -8.28
N LEU A 58 -2.32 2.97 -8.75
CA LEU A 58 -3.58 2.45 -9.25
C LEU A 58 -4.44 2.09 -8.04
N VAL A 59 -5.64 2.64 -7.94
CA VAL A 59 -6.57 2.48 -6.81
C VAL A 59 -7.79 1.70 -7.27
N TYR A 60 -7.93 0.47 -6.78
CA TYR A 60 -9.04 -0.44 -7.10
C TYR A 60 -10.22 -0.24 -6.16
N ARG A 61 -11.38 0.06 -6.73
CA ARG A 61 -12.64 0.00 -6.01
C ARG A 61 -13.21 -1.42 -6.06
N CYS A 62 -13.19 -2.11 -4.92
CA CYS A 62 -13.57 -3.52 -4.84
C CYS A 62 -14.92 -3.76 -4.13
N THR A 63 -15.61 -2.69 -3.76
CA THR A 63 -16.97 -2.73 -3.22
C THR A 63 -17.81 -1.60 -3.81
N TYR A 64 -19.05 -1.93 -4.17
CA TYR A 64 -20.01 -0.99 -4.74
C TYR A 64 -21.24 -0.82 -3.85
N ARG A 65 -21.12 -1.16 -2.56
CA ARG A 65 -22.20 -1.07 -1.57
C ARG A 65 -22.50 0.35 -1.11
N ASP A 66 -21.50 1.23 -1.12
CA ASP A 66 -21.63 2.63 -0.71
C ASP A 66 -20.84 3.57 -1.64
N ASP A 67 -21.54 4.16 -2.61
CA ASP A 67 -20.96 5.15 -3.54
C ASP A 67 -20.52 6.44 -2.83
N LYS A 68 -21.22 6.84 -1.76
CA LYS A 68 -20.90 8.07 -1.03
C LYS A 68 -19.65 7.90 -0.19
N ALA A 69 -19.50 6.76 0.49
CA ALA A 69 -18.26 6.44 1.19
C ALA A 69 -17.08 6.32 0.21
N TRP A 70 -17.28 5.69 -0.95
CA TRP A 70 -16.25 5.65 -2.00
C TRP A 70 -15.80 7.06 -2.43
N GLN A 71 -16.74 7.95 -2.76
CA GLN A 71 -16.42 9.34 -3.12
C GLN A 71 -15.67 10.07 -2.01
N ARG A 72 -16.07 9.87 -0.74
CA ARG A 72 -15.35 10.43 0.42
C ARG A 72 -13.93 9.88 0.54
N MET A 73 -13.71 8.58 0.30
CA MET A 73 -12.36 7.99 0.32
C MET A 73 -11.48 8.57 -0.78
N VAL A 74 -12.00 8.69 -2.01
CA VAL A 74 -11.27 9.29 -3.14
C VAL A 74 -10.87 10.73 -2.82
N GLN A 75 -11.82 11.53 -2.36
CA GLN A 75 -11.57 12.93 -1.97
C GLN A 75 -10.53 13.01 -0.84
N TYR A 76 -10.66 12.17 0.19
CA TYR A 76 -9.74 12.14 1.31
C TYR A 76 -8.30 11.83 0.88
N ILE A 77 -8.09 10.85 0.00
CA ILE A 77 -6.76 10.52 -0.54
C ILE A 77 -6.18 11.71 -1.31
N GLN A 78 -6.97 12.34 -2.17
CA GLN A 78 -6.53 13.47 -2.99
C GLN A 78 -6.20 14.70 -2.13
N ASP A 79 -7.07 15.06 -1.18
CA ASP A 79 -6.89 16.20 -0.29
C ASP A 79 -5.69 16.02 0.64
N ARG A 80 -5.50 14.81 1.18
CA ARG A 80 -4.33 14.50 2.02
C ARG A 80 -3.04 14.51 1.21
N ALA A 81 -3.06 14.01 -0.02
CA ALA A 81 -1.90 14.10 -0.89
C ALA A 81 -1.52 15.55 -1.19
N GLN A 82 -2.49 16.39 -1.53
CA GLN A 82 -2.25 17.81 -1.76
C GLN A 82 -1.73 18.51 -0.49
N SER A 83 -2.42 18.33 0.65
CA SER A 83 -2.04 18.95 1.93
C SER A 83 -0.62 18.57 2.36
N TRP A 84 -0.24 17.31 2.15
CA TRP A 84 1.10 16.81 2.45
C TRP A 84 2.17 17.48 1.58
N LEU A 85 1.93 17.55 0.26
CA LEU A 85 2.86 18.18 -0.67
C LEU A 85 3.01 19.68 -0.39
N GLU A 86 1.92 20.35 0.00
CA GLU A 86 1.96 21.75 0.43
C GLU A 86 2.78 21.94 1.72
N SER A 87 2.60 21.07 2.73
CA SER A 87 3.36 21.15 3.98
C SER A 87 4.85 20.86 3.79
N GLU A 88 5.21 20.00 2.85
CA GLU A 88 6.60 19.68 2.49
C GLU A 88 7.22 20.66 1.47
N LEU A 89 6.49 21.71 1.07
CA LEU A 89 6.92 22.69 0.06
C LEU A 89 7.27 22.04 -1.31
N ARG A 90 6.60 20.94 -1.66
CA ARG A 90 6.77 20.16 -2.90
C ARG A 90 5.58 20.27 -3.83
N THR A 91 5.04 21.47 -3.94
CA THR A 91 3.91 21.78 -4.85
C THR A 91 4.26 21.57 -6.33
N ASP A 92 5.55 21.46 -6.67
CA ASP A 92 6.04 21.08 -7.99
C ASP A 92 5.61 19.67 -8.43
N LEU A 93 5.31 18.78 -7.47
CA LEU A 93 4.86 17.42 -7.74
C LEU A 93 3.34 17.30 -7.96
N ILE A 94 2.56 18.30 -7.52
CA ILE A 94 1.08 18.29 -7.61
C ILE A 94 0.60 18.13 -9.06
N PRO A 95 1.12 18.87 -10.06
CA PRO A 95 0.63 18.76 -11.44
C PRO A 95 0.82 17.38 -12.07
N CYS A 96 1.72 16.55 -11.52
CA CYS A 96 2.03 15.21 -12.01
C CYS A 96 1.48 14.10 -11.10
N HIS A 97 0.76 14.46 -10.04
CA HIS A 97 0.06 13.50 -9.19
C HIS A 97 -1.21 13.03 -9.91
N GLU A 98 -1.12 11.85 -10.52
CA GLU A 98 -2.16 11.27 -11.37
C GLU A 98 -2.49 9.83 -10.92
N PRO A 99 -3.13 9.67 -9.74
CA PRO A 99 -3.65 8.38 -9.32
C PRO A 99 -4.74 7.91 -10.29
N VAL A 100 -4.77 6.61 -10.57
CA VAL A 100 -5.75 6.03 -11.49
C VAL A 100 -6.76 5.22 -10.70
N PHE A 101 -8.00 5.70 -10.67
CA PHE A 101 -9.10 5.02 -9.98
C PHE A 101 -9.79 4.02 -10.91
N LEU A 102 -9.63 2.73 -10.61
CA LEU A 102 -10.26 1.63 -11.35
C LEU A 102 -11.64 1.33 -10.74
N ASN A 103 -12.69 1.76 -11.43
CA ASN A 103 -14.08 1.78 -10.97
C ASN A 103 -15.02 1.07 -11.97
N ASP A 104 -14.70 -0.18 -12.31
CA ASP A 104 -15.54 -1.04 -13.14
C ASP A 104 -16.26 -2.08 -12.27
N LYS A 105 -17.54 -1.83 -11.98
CA LYS A 105 -18.38 -2.70 -11.15
C LYS A 105 -18.46 -4.12 -11.68
N THR A 106 -18.46 -4.30 -13.00
CA THR A 106 -18.59 -5.62 -13.61
C THR A 106 -17.36 -6.50 -13.40
N LYS A 107 -16.21 -5.88 -13.12
CA LYS A 107 -14.93 -6.57 -12.91
C LYS A 107 -14.54 -6.67 -11.45
N PHE A 108 -14.82 -5.64 -10.66
CA PHE A 108 -14.21 -5.48 -9.35
C PHE A 108 -15.18 -5.59 -8.17
N ASP A 109 -16.50 -5.68 -8.38
CA ASP A 109 -17.43 -5.83 -7.25
C ASP A 109 -17.22 -7.18 -6.54
N GLY A 110 -16.72 -7.12 -5.30
CA GLY A 110 -16.37 -8.31 -4.52
C GLY A 110 -15.05 -8.97 -4.91
N ALA A 111 -14.21 -8.32 -5.73
CA ALA A 111 -12.89 -8.85 -6.08
C ALA A 111 -12.01 -9.07 -4.84
N THR A 112 -11.29 -10.19 -4.81
CA THR A 112 -10.33 -10.52 -3.75
C THR A 112 -8.97 -9.86 -3.98
N SER A 113 -8.08 -9.91 -2.99
CA SER A 113 -6.70 -9.45 -3.16
C SER A 113 -5.95 -10.23 -4.25
N HIS A 114 -6.30 -11.50 -4.47
CA HIS A 114 -5.75 -12.33 -5.55
C HIS A 114 -6.21 -11.85 -6.92
N ASP A 115 -7.51 -11.59 -7.09
CA ASP A 115 -8.07 -11.12 -8.36
C ASP A 115 -7.49 -9.76 -8.77
N VAL A 116 -7.32 -8.86 -7.80
CA VAL A 116 -6.69 -7.56 -8.03
C VAL A 116 -5.22 -7.70 -8.37
N ARG A 117 -4.46 -8.58 -7.71
CA ARG A 117 -3.05 -8.82 -8.05
C ARG A 117 -2.88 -9.39 -9.45
N ASP A 118 -3.72 -10.34 -9.87
CA ASP A 118 -3.68 -10.89 -11.23
C ASP A 118 -3.92 -9.80 -12.29
N HIS A 119 -4.97 -9.00 -12.10
CA HIS A 119 -5.29 -7.91 -13.01
C HIS A 119 -4.19 -6.84 -13.01
N PHE A 120 -3.66 -6.49 -11.83
CA PHE A 120 -2.61 -5.51 -11.69
C PHE A 120 -1.30 -5.96 -12.35
N ASP A 121 -0.92 -7.23 -12.22
CA ASP A 121 0.28 -7.78 -12.87
C ASP A 121 0.20 -7.61 -14.40
N ILE A 122 -0.94 -7.95 -15.01
CA ILE A 122 -1.16 -7.77 -16.45
C ILE A 122 -1.04 -6.29 -16.84
N LEU A 123 -1.72 -5.38 -16.11
CA LEU A 123 -1.66 -3.95 -16.39
C LEU A 123 -0.25 -3.38 -16.25
N ALA A 124 0.45 -3.72 -15.17
CA ALA A 124 1.80 -3.24 -14.90
C ALA A 124 2.79 -3.77 -15.95
N GLN A 125 2.67 -5.03 -16.39
CA GLN A 125 3.47 -5.57 -17.50
C GLN A 125 3.21 -4.84 -18.82
N ALA A 126 1.95 -4.58 -19.15
CA ALA A 126 1.58 -3.86 -20.36
C ALA A 126 2.14 -2.43 -20.36
N GLN A 127 2.01 -1.71 -19.25
CA GLN A 127 2.54 -0.35 -19.10
C GLN A 127 4.07 -0.35 -19.16
N THR A 128 4.75 -1.24 -18.43
CA THR A 128 6.23 -1.26 -18.38
C THR A 128 6.91 -1.75 -19.65
N SER A 129 6.20 -2.49 -20.51
CA SER A 129 6.69 -2.92 -21.81
C SER A 129 6.63 -1.81 -22.87
N GLN A 130 5.77 -0.80 -22.69
CA GLN A 130 5.64 0.35 -23.60
C GLN A 130 6.56 1.51 -23.21
N ILE A 131 7.17 1.45 -22.03
CA ILE A 131 8.04 2.48 -21.47
C ILE A 131 9.42 2.43 -22.13
N ASN A 132 9.76 3.49 -22.87
CA ASN A 132 11.11 3.79 -23.35
C ASN A 132 11.95 4.62 -22.33
N HIS A 133 11.49 4.75 -21.08
CA HIS A 133 12.20 5.44 -20.00
C HIS A 133 13.30 4.57 -19.38
N PRO A 134 14.22 5.17 -18.58
CA PRO A 134 15.27 4.43 -17.88
C PRO A 134 14.73 3.26 -17.05
N SER A 135 15.54 2.21 -16.89
CA SER A 135 15.13 0.98 -16.19
C SER A 135 14.63 1.21 -14.77
N TRP A 136 15.12 2.25 -14.09
CA TRP A 136 14.70 2.57 -12.72
C TRP A 136 13.27 3.07 -12.62
N PHE A 137 12.71 3.64 -13.70
CA PHE A 137 11.31 4.07 -13.74
C PHE A 137 10.34 2.89 -13.58
N LYS A 138 10.79 1.67 -13.92
CA LYS A 138 10.01 0.43 -13.73
C LYS A 138 9.94 -0.02 -12.27
N TYR A 139 10.78 0.54 -11.39
CA TYR A 139 10.77 0.29 -9.95
C TYR A 139 10.03 1.36 -9.14
N ALA A 140 9.57 2.44 -9.79
CA ALA A 140 8.71 3.42 -9.14
C ALA A 140 7.46 2.73 -8.57
N ALA A 141 7.03 3.13 -7.36
CA ALA A 141 6.01 2.45 -6.56
C ALA A 141 4.71 2.13 -7.32
N ARG A 142 4.39 2.88 -8.38
CA ARG A 142 3.24 2.70 -9.27
C ARG A 142 3.15 1.33 -9.97
N TYR A 143 4.27 0.65 -10.21
CA TYR A 143 4.31 -0.62 -10.97
C TYR A 143 4.46 -1.90 -10.13
N PRO A 144 5.15 -1.88 -8.97
CA PRO A 144 5.16 -2.99 -8.04
C PRO A 144 4.02 -2.92 -7.01
N PHE A 145 3.35 -1.78 -6.80
CA PHE A 145 2.29 -1.66 -5.80
C PHE A 145 1.01 -1.04 -6.33
N CYS A 146 -0.13 -1.49 -5.80
CA CYS A 146 -1.42 -0.88 -6.03
C CYS A 146 -2.20 -0.73 -4.73
N VAL A 147 -3.20 0.16 -4.73
CA VAL A 147 -4.12 0.35 -3.61
C VAL A 147 -5.40 -0.42 -3.89
N PHE A 148 -5.89 -1.13 -2.88
CA PHE A 148 -7.12 -1.90 -2.91
C PHE A 148 -8.06 -1.36 -1.82
N VAL A 149 -9.27 -0.97 -2.22
CA VAL A 149 -10.29 -0.40 -1.33
C VAL A 149 -11.51 -1.30 -1.33
N ASP A 150 -11.70 -2.00 -0.22
CA ASP A 150 -12.84 -2.88 0.04
C ASP A 150 -13.81 -2.26 1.06
N GLU A 151 -14.73 -3.08 1.55
CA GLU A 151 -15.75 -2.64 2.50
C GLU A 151 -15.16 -2.20 3.85
N ILE A 152 -14.11 -2.86 4.34
CA ILE A 152 -13.44 -2.45 5.59
C ILE A 152 -12.82 -1.07 5.41
N CYS A 153 -12.19 -0.81 4.26
CA CYS A 153 -11.63 0.50 3.96
C CYS A 153 -12.70 1.60 3.97
N LEU A 154 -13.87 1.37 3.34
CA LEU A 154 -14.95 2.36 3.35
C LEU A 154 -15.58 2.56 4.72
N GLU A 155 -15.79 1.49 5.49
CA GLU A 155 -16.30 1.56 6.86
C GLU A 155 -15.34 2.29 7.81
N SER A 156 -14.02 2.22 7.54
CA SER A 156 -13.02 2.92 8.35
C SER A 156 -13.20 4.44 8.34
N LEU A 157 -13.84 5.03 7.32
CA LEU A 157 -14.19 6.46 7.30
C LEU A 157 -15.09 6.88 8.47
N VAL A 158 -15.84 5.94 9.04
CA VAL A 158 -16.76 6.18 10.18
C VAL A 158 -16.16 5.65 11.47
N HIS A 159 -15.46 4.53 11.43
CA HIS A 159 -15.00 3.86 12.65
C HIS A 159 -13.56 4.20 13.04
N MET A 160 -12.81 4.83 12.13
CA MET A 160 -11.42 5.24 12.30
C MET A 160 -11.26 6.71 11.86
N GLU A 161 -12.29 7.54 12.08
CA GLU A 161 -12.51 8.88 11.48
C GLU A 161 -11.24 9.70 11.14
N ASP A 162 -10.31 9.87 12.08
CA ASP A 162 -9.10 10.68 11.87
C ASP A 162 -8.08 10.02 10.93
N ASP A 163 -8.08 8.68 10.86
CA ASP A 163 -7.13 7.82 10.18
C ASP A 163 -7.81 6.60 9.50
N PRO A 164 -8.69 6.84 8.51
CA PRO A 164 -9.21 5.76 7.67
C PRO A 164 -8.06 5.01 6.97
N VAL A 165 -8.31 3.76 6.61
CA VAL A 165 -7.29 2.88 6.04
C VAL A 165 -7.60 2.48 4.61
N VAL A 166 -6.54 2.18 3.88
CA VAL A 166 -6.58 1.46 2.60
C VAL A 166 -5.61 0.28 2.65
N LYS A 167 -5.70 -0.62 1.67
CA LYS A 167 -4.78 -1.76 1.56
C LYS A 167 -3.78 -1.49 0.45
N VAL A 168 -2.49 -1.74 0.69
CA VAL A 168 -1.44 -1.70 -0.33
C VAL A 168 -1.03 -3.13 -0.67
N LEU A 169 -1.14 -3.49 -1.94
CA LEU A 169 -0.84 -4.83 -2.46
C LEU A 169 0.49 -4.79 -3.20
N CYS A 170 1.36 -5.74 -2.90
CA CYS A 170 2.62 -5.96 -3.61
C CYS A 170 2.40 -6.92 -4.79
N ARG A 171 2.90 -6.53 -5.96
CA ARG A 171 2.85 -7.32 -7.19
C ARG A 171 3.76 -8.54 -7.06
N GLY A 172 3.32 -9.66 -7.63
CA GLY A 172 4.08 -10.93 -7.62
C GLY A 172 4.15 -11.60 -6.23
N SER A 173 3.56 -10.99 -5.21
CA SER A 173 3.57 -11.45 -3.83
C SER A 173 2.30 -12.24 -3.51
N GLY A 174 2.42 -13.28 -2.68
CA GLY A 174 1.28 -14.10 -2.22
C GLY A 174 0.52 -14.80 -3.35
N TYR A 175 1.14 -15.06 -4.50
CA TYR A 175 0.48 -15.71 -5.63
C TYR A 175 0.02 -17.12 -5.24
N LEU A 176 -1.28 -17.36 -5.41
CA LEU A 176 -1.87 -18.68 -5.40
C LEU A 176 -2.60 -18.88 -6.73
N PRO A 177 -2.41 -20.03 -7.40
CA PRO A 177 -3.19 -20.31 -8.60
C PRO A 177 -4.68 -20.46 -8.22
N PRO A 178 -5.63 -20.18 -9.14
CA PRO A 178 -7.06 -20.15 -8.83
C PRO A 178 -7.59 -21.38 -8.08
N GLU A 179 -7.08 -22.56 -8.39
CA GLU A 179 -7.42 -23.84 -7.75
C GLU A 179 -7.03 -23.92 -6.26
N GLU A 180 -6.04 -23.13 -5.82
CA GLU A 180 -5.54 -23.12 -4.45
C GLU A 180 -6.14 -21.96 -3.62
N ARG A 181 -6.91 -21.05 -4.22
CA ARG A 181 -7.47 -19.86 -3.54
C ARG A 181 -8.64 -20.18 -2.59
N ASN A 182 -9.18 -21.39 -2.64
CA ASN A 182 -10.24 -21.82 -1.74
C ASN A 182 -9.69 -22.44 -0.44
N TYR A 183 -8.78 -21.71 0.20
CA TYR A 183 -8.23 -22.08 1.51
C TYR A 183 -9.07 -21.48 2.63
N GLN A 184 -9.05 -22.15 3.78
CA GLN A 184 -9.69 -21.62 4.98
C GLN A 184 -8.81 -20.52 5.56
N VAL A 185 -9.31 -19.28 5.56
CA VAL A 185 -8.65 -18.15 6.21
C VAL A 185 -8.70 -18.35 7.74
N HIS A 186 -7.57 -18.12 8.40
CA HIS A 186 -7.47 -18.19 9.85
C HIS A 186 -8.39 -17.12 10.50
N PRO A 187 -9.21 -17.46 11.52
CA PRO A 187 -10.25 -16.55 12.04
C PRO A 187 -9.75 -15.20 12.57
N GLU A 188 -8.48 -15.11 12.97
CA GLU A 188 -7.87 -13.89 13.53
C GLU A 188 -7.12 -13.04 12.49
N TRP A 189 -6.88 -13.58 11.30
CA TRP A 189 -6.07 -12.96 10.25
C TRP A 189 -6.91 -12.68 9.00
N GLU A 190 -6.43 -11.80 8.12
CA GLU A 190 -7.02 -11.62 6.78
C GLU A 190 -6.11 -12.27 5.73
N ASP A 191 -6.72 -12.96 4.76
CA ASP A 191 -6.10 -13.65 3.63
C ASP A 191 -5.01 -14.70 3.93
N GLY A 192 -4.71 -15.03 5.19
CA GLY A 192 -3.75 -16.08 5.54
C GLY A 192 -4.38 -17.30 6.20
N ALA A 193 -3.80 -18.49 5.99
CA ALA A 193 -4.36 -19.77 6.40
C ALA A 193 -3.91 -20.23 7.79
N THR A 194 -2.80 -19.69 8.30
CA THR A 194 -2.14 -20.16 9.53
C THR A 194 -2.28 -19.15 10.66
N ASP A 195 -1.87 -19.52 11.87
CA ASP A 195 -1.71 -18.62 13.01
C ASP A 195 -0.36 -17.88 13.03
N ASP A 196 0.53 -18.15 12.06
CA ASP A 196 1.88 -17.56 11.98
C ASP A 196 1.83 -16.05 11.68
N PRO A 197 2.20 -15.16 12.62
CA PRO A 197 2.14 -13.72 12.38
C PRO A 197 3.01 -13.23 11.22
N ASP A 198 3.97 -14.05 10.77
CA ASP A 198 4.87 -13.73 9.65
C ASP A 198 4.39 -14.32 8.31
N GLU A 199 3.24 -15.01 8.27
CA GLU A 199 2.66 -15.52 7.02
C GLU A 199 2.46 -14.37 6.03
N TYR A 200 2.97 -14.58 4.82
CA TYR A 200 3.05 -13.55 3.80
C TYR A 200 1.88 -13.63 2.82
N VAL A 201 0.91 -12.72 2.97
CA VAL A 201 -0.30 -12.63 2.12
C VAL A 201 -0.18 -11.58 1.02
N GLY A 202 0.96 -10.86 0.97
CA GLY A 202 1.31 -9.95 -0.11
C GLY A 202 0.61 -8.58 -0.08
N TRP A 203 -0.02 -8.21 1.04
CA TRP A 203 -0.58 -6.88 1.24
C TRP A 203 -0.58 -6.46 2.71
N ILE A 204 -0.70 -5.15 2.94
CA ILE A 204 -0.76 -4.53 4.28
C ILE A 204 -1.87 -3.49 4.37
N TYR A 205 -2.31 -3.18 5.59
CA TYR A 205 -3.09 -1.97 5.86
C TYR A 205 -2.17 -0.77 6.04
N VAL A 206 -2.58 0.37 5.48
CA VAL A 206 -1.92 1.67 5.66
C VAL A 206 -2.97 2.75 5.95
N ARG A 207 -2.57 3.82 6.65
CA ARG A 207 -3.46 4.98 6.81
C ARG A 207 -3.60 5.67 5.46
N ALA A 208 -4.83 5.93 5.03
CA ALA A 208 -5.10 6.60 3.76
C ALA A 208 -4.48 8.00 3.71
N GLY A 209 -4.33 8.66 4.87
CA GLY A 209 -3.71 9.98 4.99
C GLY A 209 -2.20 9.98 4.77
N GLU A 210 -1.56 8.81 4.85
CA GLU A 210 -0.13 8.60 4.60
C GLU A 210 0.15 8.17 3.16
N TYR A 211 -0.83 8.30 2.26
CA TYR A 211 -0.74 7.84 0.86
C TYR A 211 0.55 8.27 0.16
N VAL A 212 0.95 9.55 0.28
CA VAL A 212 2.15 10.09 -0.38
C VAL A 212 3.41 9.53 0.27
N TRP A 213 3.41 9.42 1.60
CA TRP A 213 4.52 8.85 2.35
C TRP A 213 4.79 7.40 1.94
N TRP A 214 3.73 6.59 1.87
CA TRP A 214 3.83 5.20 1.40
C TRP A 214 4.26 5.13 -0.06
N TYR A 215 3.81 6.02 -0.92
CA TYR A 215 4.27 6.05 -2.32
C TYR A 215 5.76 6.37 -2.43
N ASP A 216 6.24 7.39 -1.73
CA ASP A 216 7.65 7.79 -1.75
C ASP A 216 8.57 6.70 -1.19
N TRP A 217 8.16 6.10 -0.07
CA TRP A 217 8.88 4.99 0.57
C TRP A 217 8.97 3.77 -0.34
N LEU A 218 7.84 3.35 -0.93
CA LEU A 218 7.76 2.15 -1.76
C LEU A 218 8.40 2.28 -3.15
N CYS A 219 8.93 3.45 -3.52
CA CYS A 219 9.77 3.58 -4.71
C CYS A 219 11.10 2.81 -4.55
N GLU A 220 11.50 2.52 -3.31
CA GLU A 220 12.59 1.61 -2.98
C GLU A 220 12.01 0.24 -2.60
N ASP A 221 11.76 -0.60 -3.61
CA ASP A 221 11.06 -1.90 -3.50
C ASP A 221 11.61 -2.84 -2.40
N TRP A 222 12.93 -2.81 -2.16
CA TRP A 222 13.61 -3.59 -1.13
C TRP A 222 13.19 -3.24 0.30
N GLN A 223 12.47 -2.13 0.52
CA GLN A 223 11.94 -1.74 1.83
C GLN A 223 10.62 -2.46 2.19
N TRP A 224 9.97 -3.13 1.23
CA TRP A 224 8.71 -3.84 1.48
C TRP A 224 8.79 -4.91 2.59
N PRO A 225 9.80 -5.81 2.61
CA PRO A 225 9.91 -6.82 3.67
C PRO A 225 10.05 -6.22 5.08
N ASP A 226 10.71 -5.06 5.22
CA ASP A 226 10.92 -4.41 6.51
C ASP A 226 9.65 -3.77 7.07
N MET A 227 8.71 -3.41 6.19
CA MET A 227 7.44 -2.78 6.54
C MET A 227 6.25 -3.74 6.50
N TYR A 228 6.46 -4.97 6.01
CA TYR A 228 5.40 -5.96 5.92
C TYR A 228 4.87 -6.32 7.31
N ASN A 229 3.56 -6.15 7.50
CA ASN A 229 2.86 -6.57 8.70
C ASN A 229 1.61 -7.33 8.25
N ARG A 230 1.48 -8.57 8.71
CA ARG A 230 0.38 -9.44 8.31
C ARG A 230 -0.97 -8.81 8.70
N PRO A 231 -1.89 -8.59 7.75
CA PRO A 231 -3.23 -8.09 8.05
C PRO A 231 -4.00 -9.00 9.00
N PRO A 232 -4.67 -8.47 10.03
CA PRO A 232 -5.15 -7.08 10.13
C PRO A 232 -4.22 -6.13 10.93
N ILE A 233 -2.94 -6.46 11.14
CA ILE A 233 -2.02 -5.57 11.84
C ILE A 233 -1.95 -4.23 11.10
N LEU A 234 -2.25 -3.15 11.82
CA LEU A 234 -1.95 -1.79 11.39
C LEU A 234 -0.77 -1.29 12.22
N LEU A 235 0.29 -0.89 11.53
CA LEU A 235 1.50 -0.38 12.18
C LEU A 235 1.19 0.79 13.13
N PHE A 236 1.81 0.73 14.31
CA PHE A 236 1.65 1.72 15.39
C PHE A 236 0.22 1.88 15.93
N GLN A 237 -0.65 0.90 15.68
CA GLN A 237 -2.01 0.85 16.21
C GLN A 237 -2.13 -0.24 17.28
N ASP A 238 -2.85 0.08 18.36
CA ASP A 238 -3.24 -0.92 19.36
C ASP A 238 -4.15 -1.99 18.73
N GLN A 239 -4.00 -3.25 19.17
CA GLN A 239 -4.70 -4.40 18.60
C GLN A 239 -6.23 -4.29 18.65
N ASP A 240 -6.77 -3.69 19.71
CA ASP A 240 -8.20 -3.44 19.88
C ASP A 240 -8.76 -2.38 18.90
N LYS A 241 -7.88 -1.72 18.15
CA LYS A 241 -8.20 -0.70 17.15
C LYS A 241 -7.70 -1.05 15.75
N TRP A 242 -7.28 -2.29 15.51
CA TRP A 242 -6.96 -2.75 14.17
C TRP A 242 -8.19 -2.68 13.25
N PRO A 243 -7.98 -2.49 11.93
CA PRO A 243 -9.08 -2.45 10.95
C PRO A 243 -10.09 -3.58 11.14
N GLY A 244 -11.38 -3.23 11.08
CA GLY A 244 -12.49 -4.16 11.29
C GLY A 244 -12.84 -4.46 12.76
N PHE A 245 -12.18 -3.83 13.75
CA PHE A 245 -12.51 -4.04 15.17
C PHE A 245 -14.00 -3.79 15.49
N TRP A 246 -14.63 -2.83 14.82
CA TRP A 246 -16.06 -2.50 14.99
C TRP A 246 -16.99 -3.66 14.65
N ARG A 247 -16.64 -4.47 13.63
CA ARG A 247 -17.40 -5.68 13.28
C ARG A 247 -17.30 -6.75 14.35
N LYS A 248 -16.16 -6.87 15.02
CA LYS A 248 -15.94 -7.81 16.14
C LYS A 248 -16.75 -7.40 17.38
N MET A 249 -16.88 -6.09 17.62
CA MET A 249 -17.68 -5.55 18.73
C MET A 249 -19.19 -5.77 18.54
N GLN A 250 -19.70 -5.58 17.31
CA GLN A 250 -21.11 -5.81 17.01
C GLN A 250 -21.52 -7.28 17.22
N LYS A 251 -20.68 -8.24 16.81
CA LYS A 251 -20.91 -9.67 17.01
C LYS A 251 -20.94 -10.11 18.48
N ARG A 252 -20.32 -9.36 19.39
CA ARG A 252 -20.35 -9.65 20.84
C ARG A 252 -21.62 -9.14 21.52
N ASN A 253 -22.31 -8.19 20.90
CA ASN A 253 -23.52 -7.56 21.42
C ASN A 253 -24.81 -8.07 20.76
N SER A 254 -24.70 -9.01 19.81
CA SER A 254 -25.80 -9.68 19.10
C SER A 254 -26.01 -11.09 19.64
#